data_AF-A0A1C6V0M0-F1
#
_entry.id   AF-A0A1C6V0M0-F1
#
_cell.length_a   1.000
_cell.length_b   1.000
_cell.length_c   1.000
_cell.angle_alpha   90.00
_cell.angle_beta   90.00
_cell.angle_gamma   90.00
#
_symmetry.space_group_name_H-M   'P 1'
#
loop_
_entity.id
_entity.type
_entity.pdbx_description
1 polymer ?
#
loop_
_entity_poly.entity_id
_entity_poly.type
_entity_poly.pdbx_seq_one_letter_code
_entity_poly.pdbx_strand_id
1 'polypeptide(L)'
;MPLTEPPDEHLPGGEVDAACAAGGSDPARSELAGSELAGSELPRSEPVGSELAESQPVGSAESESAGSELAESEPVGSELAKSEPVGSELAESEPVGSELAKSESVRSEPVGSESAGAEPEPVLPEPVRQRIVTLTAAVLPGLPGDEVPVPLRRVAKFAPNRRARLGAPMIAAHLTADPLFRQRVTNRVLADAGDLGAAVIEGTAPAAADPVEVAALAYLARPRGWRELIEASGAAVRAESDSAVVAELVREAEQRATRAEHDRAVARVEVEKLRDELARVREELGQLREETRQLARSLRETQARERKATELLATERGRATRATADADAELRRARARLAEAEAAAGVARASAKEARSVDDARLWLLLETIGQAAVGLRRELALDPVEKLPADFVADTFAATGNATGAAANTRARDTDDPARLDQLLALPRAHLVVDGYNVTKRGFGEMSLEQQRKRLITGLGGIAAQTGDEVTVVFDGAERIHGLPPTPRGVRVLFSRKGETADELIRRLVRAEPSGRPVVVISSDREVADGVRRHGAYPLGADSLLRRLARS
;
A
#
# COMPACT_ATOMS: atom_id res chain seq x y z
N MET A 1 61.39 3.43 35.26
CA MET A 1 60.13 4.12 34.87
C MET A 1 60.23 4.50 33.40
N PRO A 2 59.17 4.28 32.62
CA PRO A 2 58.88 3.08 31.80
C PRO A 2 59.84 2.95 30.58
N LEU A 3 60.37 1.79 30.15
CA LEU A 3 59.76 0.55 29.61
C LEU A 3 58.97 0.81 28.31
N THR A 4 59.63 1.10 27.18
CA THR A 4 60.19 0.20 26.13
C THR A 4 59.17 -0.81 25.53
N GLU A 5 58.84 -0.61 24.24
CA GLU A 5 58.26 -1.57 23.29
C GLU A 5 59.02 -2.92 23.31
N PRO A 6 58.41 -4.07 22.91
CA PRO A 6 58.36 -4.52 21.49
C PRO A 6 57.20 -5.57 21.19
N PRO A 7 57.26 -6.48 20.19
CA PRO A 7 57.13 -6.31 18.73
C PRO A 7 56.25 -7.38 18.01
N ASP A 8 56.22 -7.32 16.66
CA ASP A 8 56.11 -8.40 15.64
C ASP A 8 54.83 -9.30 15.63
N GLU A 9 54.30 -9.86 14.52
CA GLU A 9 54.91 -10.40 13.31
C GLU A 9 53.79 -10.78 12.28
N HIS A 10 54.08 -10.63 10.97
CA HIS A 10 53.78 -11.55 9.85
C HIS A 10 52.33 -12.03 9.51
N LEU A 11 51.83 -11.70 8.30
CA LEU A 11 51.79 -12.59 7.10
C LEU A 11 50.92 -12.02 5.93
N PRO A 12 51.18 -12.38 4.65
CA PRO A 12 50.53 -11.83 3.45
C PRO A 12 49.68 -12.84 2.63
N GLY A 13 48.85 -12.32 1.71
CA GLY A 13 48.76 -12.76 0.31
C GLY A 13 47.82 -13.92 -0.12
N GLY A 14 47.02 -13.64 -1.17
CA GLY A 14 46.47 -14.60 -2.16
C GLY A 14 45.29 -15.46 -1.70
N GLU A 15 44.43 -16.04 -2.53
CA GLU A 15 44.23 -16.01 -3.98
C GLU A 15 42.92 -16.83 -4.22
N VAL A 16 42.16 -16.42 -5.24
CA VAL A 16 41.35 -17.17 -6.24
C VAL A 16 40.53 -18.46 -5.94
N ASP A 17 39.29 -18.39 -6.43
CA ASP A 17 38.56 -19.33 -7.32
C ASP A 17 38.06 -20.74 -6.92
N ALA A 18 36.91 -21.04 -7.54
CA ALA A 18 36.34 -22.34 -7.91
C ALA A 18 35.64 -23.14 -6.79
N ALA A 19 34.50 -23.80 -7.00
CA ALA A 19 33.61 -23.97 -8.14
C ALA A 19 32.31 -24.69 -7.69
N CYS A 20 31.28 -24.54 -8.53
CA CYS A 20 30.29 -25.54 -8.94
C CYS A 20 29.44 -26.33 -7.93
N ALA A 21 28.13 -26.25 -8.18
CA ALA A 21 27.11 -27.33 -8.28
C ALA A 21 25.85 -26.96 -7.47
N ALA A 22 24.61 -27.07 -7.94
CA ALA A 22 24.03 -27.61 -9.16
C ALA A 22 22.54 -27.20 -9.22
N GLY A 23 21.95 -27.28 -10.42
CA GLY A 23 20.51 -27.39 -10.69
C GLY A 23 19.73 -26.07 -10.58
N GLY A 24 19.20 -25.50 -11.68
CA GLY A 24 18.28 -26.11 -12.63
C GLY A 24 16.84 -25.82 -12.17
N SER A 25 16.31 -24.64 -12.51
CA SER A 25 15.21 -24.44 -13.49
C SER A 25 13.91 -25.19 -13.17
N ASP A 26 12.89 -24.41 -12.75
CA ASP A 26 11.56 -24.21 -13.39
C ASP A 26 10.76 -25.42 -13.95
N PRO A 27 9.45 -25.30 -14.26
CA PRO A 27 8.40 -24.38 -13.79
C PRO A 27 7.02 -25.09 -13.56
N ALA A 28 6.04 -24.30 -13.11
CA ALA A 28 4.58 -24.35 -13.32
C ALA A 28 3.88 -25.63 -13.87
N ARG A 29 2.82 -26.09 -13.17
CA ARG A 29 1.39 -25.97 -13.57
C ARG A 29 0.42 -26.87 -12.75
N SER A 30 -0.72 -26.27 -12.39
CA SER A 30 -2.12 -26.76 -12.29
C SER A 30 -2.48 -28.12 -11.64
N GLU A 31 -3.44 -28.09 -10.70
CA GLU A 31 -4.83 -28.67 -10.80
C GLU A 31 -5.50 -28.67 -9.40
N LEU A 32 -6.65 -27.99 -9.23
CA LEU A 32 -8.04 -28.50 -9.12
C LEU A 32 -8.39 -29.32 -7.86
N ALA A 33 -9.12 -28.67 -6.94
CA ALA A 33 -10.18 -29.20 -6.06
C ALA A 33 -10.87 -27.94 -5.45
N GLY A 34 -12.17 -27.73 -5.36
CA GLY A 34 -13.31 -28.63 -5.27
C GLY A 34 -14.17 -28.16 -4.08
N SER A 35 -15.38 -27.65 -4.37
CA SER A 35 -16.56 -27.47 -3.49
C SER A 35 -16.46 -26.63 -2.19
N GLU A 36 -17.34 -25.63 -2.02
CA GLU A 36 -18.64 -25.80 -1.34
C GLU A 36 -19.49 -24.52 -1.39
N LEU A 37 -20.80 -24.72 -1.60
CA LEU A 37 -21.86 -23.73 -1.62
C LEU A 37 -22.39 -23.51 -0.18
N ALA A 38 -22.47 -22.27 0.28
CA ALA A 38 -23.35 -21.89 1.38
C ALA A 38 -23.94 -20.50 1.09
N GLY A 39 -25.26 -20.46 0.91
CA GLY A 39 -26.01 -19.25 0.63
C GLY A 39 -26.23 -18.39 1.87
N SER A 40 -26.36 -17.08 1.67
CA SER A 40 -27.01 -16.17 2.62
C SER A 40 -27.54 -14.95 1.88
N GLU A 41 -28.85 -15.00 1.69
CA GLU A 41 -29.86 -13.96 1.46
C GLU A 41 -29.45 -12.47 1.50
N LEU A 42 -29.78 -11.76 0.41
CA LEU A 42 -29.90 -10.30 0.35
C LEU A 42 -31.39 -9.92 0.55
N PRO A 43 -31.73 -8.98 1.44
CA PRO A 43 -33.07 -8.40 1.42
C PRO A 43 -33.15 -7.27 0.39
N ARG A 44 -34.15 -7.40 -0.49
CA ARG A 44 -34.70 -6.33 -1.34
C ARG A 44 -35.43 -5.31 -0.47
N SER A 45 -35.29 -4.03 -0.77
CA SER A 45 -36.25 -3.00 -0.39
C SER A 45 -36.72 -2.28 -1.65
N GLU A 46 -38.05 -2.19 -1.78
CA GLU A 46 -38.78 -1.57 -2.88
C GLU A 46 -38.76 -0.03 -2.77
N PRO A 47 -38.95 0.70 -3.88
CA PRO A 47 -38.94 2.15 -3.88
C PRO A 47 -40.34 2.71 -3.59
N VAL A 48 -40.42 3.69 -2.68
CA VAL A 48 -41.59 4.57 -2.55
C VAL A 48 -41.36 5.80 -3.40
N GLY A 49 -42.19 5.97 -4.42
CA GLY A 49 -42.25 7.17 -5.23
C GLY A 49 -42.88 8.34 -4.46
N SER A 50 -42.37 9.54 -4.71
CA SER A 50 -43.14 10.76 -4.61
C SER A 50 -42.77 11.67 -5.77
N GLU A 51 -43.81 12.09 -6.48
CA GLU A 51 -43.76 12.86 -7.71
C GLU A 51 -43.59 14.36 -7.46
N LEU A 52 -42.82 14.97 -8.37
CA LEU A 52 -43.07 16.24 -9.06
C LEU A 52 -43.33 17.52 -8.25
N ALA A 53 -42.35 18.42 -8.30
CA ALA A 53 -42.62 19.83 -8.57
C ALA A 53 -41.47 20.43 -9.40
N GLU A 54 -41.81 20.88 -10.60
CA GLU A 54 -40.98 21.67 -11.52
C GLU A 54 -40.57 23.01 -10.90
N SER A 55 -39.37 23.48 -11.25
CA SER A 55 -39.11 24.88 -11.61
C SER A 55 -37.71 25.00 -12.24
N GLN A 56 -37.66 25.46 -13.49
CA GLN A 56 -36.45 25.77 -14.23
C GLN A 56 -35.75 27.04 -13.72
N PRO A 57 -34.44 27.21 -13.99
CA PRO A 57 -33.68 28.40 -13.61
C PRO A 57 -33.62 29.42 -14.76
N VAL A 58 -33.78 30.70 -14.45
CA VAL A 58 -33.38 31.80 -15.34
C VAL A 58 -32.89 32.99 -14.53
N GLY A 59 -31.82 33.63 -15.02
CA GLY A 59 -31.61 35.06 -14.81
C GLY A 59 -30.31 35.46 -14.12
N SER A 60 -29.24 35.55 -14.90
CA SER A 60 -28.07 36.38 -14.61
C SER A 60 -28.48 37.86 -14.54
N ALA A 61 -27.95 38.60 -13.57
CA ALA A 61 -27.79 40.05 -13.67
C ALA A 61 -26.63 40.51 -12.76
N GLU A 62 -25.64 41.12 -13.40
CA GLU A 62 -24.55 41.89 -12.81
C GLU A 62 -25.08 43.23 -12.28
N SER A 63 -24.55 43.74 -11.16
CA SER A 63 -24.09 45.13 -11.01
C SER A 63 -23.70 45.50 -9.56
N GLU A 64 -22.43 45.89 -9.41
CA GLU A 64 -21.93 47.08 -8.69
C GLU A 64 -21.92 47.14 -7.14
N SER A 65 -20.73 46.85 -6.59
CA SER A 65 -19.85 47.79 -5.84
C SER A 65 -20.50 48.90 -4.99
N ALA A 66 -20.41 48.73 -3.66
CA ALA A 66 -20.05 49.82 -2.74
C ALA A 66 -19.31 49.23 -1.53
N GLY A 67 -18.09 49.70 -1.30
CA GLY A 67 -17.22 49.25 -0.22
C GLY A 67 -17.60 49.79 1.16
N SER A 68 -17.30 49.00 2.19
CA SER A 68 -16.94 49.52 3.50
C SER A 68 -15.96 48.55 4.15
N GLU A 69 -14.83 49.10 4.54
CA GLU A 69 -13.71 48.47 5.20
C GLU A 69 -14.13 47.76 6.49
N LEU A 70 -13.64 46.53 6.70
CA LEU A 70 -13.51 45.97 8.04
C LEU A 70 -12.12 45.39 8.20
N ALA A 71 -11.41 46.04 9.12
CA ALA A 71 -10.03 45.85 9.46
C ALA A 71 -9.74 44.45 10.02
N GLU A 72 -8.55 43.99 9.69
CA GLU A 72 -7.80 42.98 10.41
C GLU A 72 -7.61 43.41 11.86
N SER A 73 -7.83 42.49 12.80
CA SER A 73 -7.31 42.61 14.16
C SER A 73 -6.76 41.27 14.62
N GLU A 74 -5.43 41.23 14.70
CA GLU A 74 -4.63 40.22 15.36
C GLU A 74 -5.01 40.05 16.84
N PRO A 75 -4.81 38.87 17.44
CA PRO A 75 -5.05 38.65 18.86
C PRO A 75 -3.85 39.14 19.68
N VAL A 76 -4.03 40.23 20.42
CA VAL A 76 -3.06 40.66 21.43
C VAL A 76 -3.33 39.91 22.73
N GLY A 77 -2.29 39.27 23.26
CA GLY A 77 -2.33 38.48 24.47
C GLY A 77 -2.53 39.30 25.75
N SER A 78 -3.19 38.66 26.71
CA SER A 78 -3.14 39.02 28.12
C SER A 78 -3.01 37.73 28.96
N GLU A 79 -1.80 37.56 29.50
CA GLU A 79 -1.49 37.08 30.85
C GLU A 79 -2.37 35.96 31.45
N LEU A 80 -1.83 34.75 31.35
CA LEU A 80 -1.75 33.70 32.37
C LEU A 80 -2.36 34.01 33.75
N ALA A 81 -3.59 33.56 33.97
CA ALA A 81 -4.06 33.16 35.30
C ALA A 81 -4.15 31.63 35.34
N LYS A 82 -3.25 31.01 36.10
CA LYS A 82 -3.27 29.57 36.39
C LYS A 82 -4.49 29.27 37.26
N SER A 83 -5.42 28.45 36.77
CA SER A 83 -6.48 27.86 37.58
C SER A 83 -6.51 26.34 37.39
N GLU A 84 -6.02 25.63 38.40
CA GLU A 84 -6.32 24.25 38.76
C GLU A 84 -6.21 24.17 40.30
N PRO A 85 -6.84 23.19 40.97
CA PRO A 85 -8.20 22.71 40.83
C PRO A 85 -8.97 22.91 42.15
N VAL A 86 -10.29 22.72 42.09
CA VAL A 86 -11.20 22.77 43.24
C VAL A 86 -10.85 21.64 44.22
N GLY A 87 -10.23 21.99 45.34
CA GLY A 87 -10.14 21.19 46.55
C GLY A 87 -11.22 21.63 47.53
N SER A 88 -11.93 20.65 48.07
CA SER A 88 -12.96 20.75 49.10
C SER A 88 -12.47 21.45 50.37
N GLU A 89 -13.11 22.54 50.77
CA GLU A 89 -13.06 23.04 52.16
C GLU A 89 -14.37 22.65 52.85
N LEU A 90 -14.22 21.77 53.85
CA LEU A 90 -15.24 21.38 54.79
C LEU A 90 -15.67 22.63 55.58
N ALA A 91 -16.97 22.83 55.67
CA ALA A 91 -17.57 23.89 56.46
C ALA A 91 -17.23 23.71 57.95
N GLU A 92 -16.29 24.52 58.45
CA GLU A 92 -16.20 24.83 59.87
C GLU A 92 -17.24 25.91 60.19
N SER A 93 -18.36 25.48 60.78
CA SER A 93 -19.32 26.38 61.40
C SER A 93 -18.74 26.98 62.68
N GLU A 94 -18.49 28.29 62.68
CA GLU A 94 -18.23 29.07 63.89
C GLU A 94 -19.41 28.96 64.88
N PRO A 95 -19.17 28.70 66.17
CA PRO A 95 -20.14 29.02 67.19
C PRO A 95 -19.87 30.41 67.75
N VAL A 96 -20.79 31.32 67.42
CA VAL A 96 -21.37 32.38 68.27
C VAL A 96 -20.60 32.68 69.56
N GLY A 97 -19.89 33.81 69.56
CA GLY A 97 -19.37 34.43 70.77
C GLY A 97 -20.52 34.90 71.68
N SER A 98 -20.63 34.27 72.85
CA SER A 98 -21.38 34.80 73.98
C SER A 98 -20.44 35.64 74.84
N GLU A 99 -20.63 36.96 74.78
CA GLU A 99 -19.99 37.91 75.69
C GLU A 99 -20.41 37.62 77.14
N LEU A 100 -19.45 37.16 77.94
CA LEU A 100 -19.57 37.10 79.39
C LEU A 100 -19.23 38.48 79.96
N ALA A 101 -20.29 39.17 80.37
CA ALA A 101 -20.25 40.39 81.16
C ALA A 101 -19.37 40.20 82.40
N LYS A 102 -18.26 40.94 82.45
CA LYS A 102 -17.60 41.33 83.69
C LYS A 102 -18.40 42.48 84.30
N SER A 103 -19.01 42.27 85.44
CA SER A 103 -19.35 43.35 86.36
C SER A 103 -19.18 42.87 87.80
N GLU A 104 -18.36 43.65 88.48
CA GLU A 104 -17.90 43.54 89.85
C GLU A 104 -19.06 43.42 90.84
N SER A 105 -18.89 42.56 91.85
CA SER A 105 -19.64 42.69 93.10
C SER A 105 -18.64 42.96 94.22
N VAL A 106 -18.59 44.23 94.58
CA VAL A 106 -17.78 44.79 95.64
C VAL A 106 -18.25 44.24 96.99
N ARG A 107 -17.25 43.80 97.74
CA ARG A 107 -17.30 43.38 99.14
C ARG A 107 -17.81 44.55 100.00
N SER A 108 -18.88 44.34 100.75
CA SER A 108 -19.28 45.21 101.87
C SER A 108 -19.42 44.36 103.12
N GLU A 109 -18.49 44.54 104.06
CA GLU A 109 -18.61 44.06 105.44
C GLU A 109 -19.74 44.81 106.15
N PRO A 110 -20.36 44.18 107.17
CA PRO A 110 -20.71 44.89 108.37
C PRO A 110 -19.89 44.36 109.55
N VAL A 111 -19.16 45.29 110.15
CA VAL A 111 -18.53 45.15 111.46
C VAL A 111 -19.63 45.15 112.54
N GLY A 112 -19.55 44.17 113.44
CA GLY A 112 -19.72 44.42 114.87
C GLY A 112 -21.14 44.30 115.45
N SER A 113 -21.50 43.08 115.82
CA SER A 113 -22.13 42.87 117.13
C SER A 113 -21.52 41.61 117.74
N GLU A 114 -20.60 41.82 118.67
CA GLU A 114 -20.07 40.77 119.53
C GLU A 114 -21.22 40.11 120.29
N SER A 115 -21.51 38.87 119.93
CA SER A 115 -22.12 37.90 120.82
C SER A 115 -21.28 36.63 120.71
N ALA A 116 -20.64 36.27 121.81
CA ALA A 116 -19.89 35.03 121.93
C ALA A 116 -20.81 33.84 121.62
N GLY A 117 -20.51 33.08 120.56
CA GLY A 117 -21.20 31.81 120.28
C GLY A 117 -21.00 31.26 118.85
N ALA A 118 -20.12 30.26 118.73
CA ALA A 118 -20.01 29.26 117.66
C ALA A 118 -19.76 29.73 116.19
N GLU A 119 -18.54 29.53 115.70
CA GLU A 119 -18.20 29.59 114.27
C GLU A 119 -19.07 28.64 113.42
N PRO A 120 -19.46 29.00 112.18
CA PRO A 120 -20.26 28.15 111.30
C PRO A 120 -19.55 26.81 110.97
N GLU A 121 -20.33 25.74 110.81
CA GLU A 121 -19.80 24.42 110.42
C GLU A 121 -19.18 24.48 109.01
N PRO A 122 -18.05 23.78 108.77
CA PRO A 122 -17.39 23.80 107.47
C PRO A 122 -18.24 23.06 106.43
N VAL A 123 -18.26 23.56 105.19
CA VAL A 123 -18.97 22.90 104.08
C VAL A 123 -18.20 21.64 103.67
N LEU A 124 -18.71 20.48 104.08
CA LEU A 124 -18.11 19.18 103.79
C LEU A 124 -18.31 18.79 102.32
N PRO A 125 -17.28 18.28 101.61
CA PRO A 125 -17.46 17.62 100.32
C PRO A 125 -18.48 16.48 100.39
N GLU A 126 -19.25 16.27 99.32
CA GLU A 126 -20.24 15.18 99.25
C GLU A 126 -19.68 13.79 99.59
N PRO A 127 -18.49 13.36 99.12
CA PRO A 127 -17.95 12.06 99.52
C PRO A 127 -17.68 11.96 101.03
N VAL A 128 -17.24 13.06 101.66
CA VAL A 128 -16.99 13.12 103.10
C VAL A 128 -18.30 13.05 103.90
N ARG A 129 -19.35 13.73 103.44
CA ARG A 129 -20.69 13.65 104.06
C ARG A 129 -21.25 12.24 104.03
N GLN A 130 -21.18 11.58 102.88
CA GLN A 130 -21.64 10.21 102.71
C GLN A 130 -20.84 9.24 103.59
N ARG A 131 -19.52 9.48 103.75
CA ARG A 131 -18.67 8.65 104.60
C ARG A 131 -18.99 8.80 106.09
N ILE A 132 -19.16 10.03 106.58
CA ILE A 132 -19.56 10.31 107.98
C ILE A 132 -20.88 9.61 108.33
N VAL A 133 -21.87 9.71 107.42
CA VAL A 133 -23.17 9.03 107.59
C VAL A 133 -23.00 7.52 107.63
N THR A 134 -22.15 6.96 106.77
CA THR A 134 -21.90 5.51 106.70
C THR A 134 -21.24 4.99 107.98
N LEU A 135 -20.20 5.66 108.47
CA LEU A 135 -19.52 5.31 109.72
C LEU A 135 -20.48 5.38 110.92
N THR A 136 -21.27 6.46 111.00
CA THR A 136 -22.26 6.62 112.07
C THR A 136 -23.36 5.55 111.99
N ALA A 137 -23.87 5.26 110.78
CA ALA A 137 -24.90 4.25 110.55
C ALA A 137 -24.42 2.81 110.87
N ALA A 138 -23.12 2.54 110.80
CA ALA A 138 -22.52 1.28 111.18
C ALA A 138 -22.50 1.10 112.71
N VAL A 139 -22.24 2.17 113.45
CA VAL A 139 -22.09 2.17 114.92
C VAL A 139 -23.43 2.25 115.68
N LEU A 140 -24.46 2.86 115.07
CA LEU A 140 -25.78 3.06 115.68
C LEU A 140 -26.39 1.84 116.42
N PRO A 141 -26.31 0.59 115.89
CA PRO A 141 -26.89 -0.57 116.58
C PRO A 141 -26.11 -1.03 117.83
N GLY A 142 -24.85 -0.61 117.98
CA GLY A 142 -23.99 -1.00 119.10
C GLY A 142 -24.09 -0.08 120.32
N LEU A 143 -24.83 1.03 120.21
CA LEU A 143 -25.06 1.97 121.32
C LEU A 143 -26.26 1.52 122.17
N PRO A 144 -26.19 1.63 123.52
CA PRO A 144 -27.32 1.30 124.37
C PRO A 144 -28.51 2.22 124.07
N GLY A 145 -29.73 1.69 124.16
CA GLY A 145 -30.95 2.39 123.70
C GLY A 145 -31.25 3.72 124.40
N ASP A 146 -30.69 3.91 125.58
CA ASP A 146 -30.79 5.14 126.38
C ASP A 146 -29.85 6.24 125.88
N GLU A 147 -28.83 5.87 125.11
CA GLU A 147 -27.83 6.77 124.56
C GLU A 147 -28.11 7.20 123.12
N VAL A 148 -29.10 6.59 122.46
CA VAL A 148 -29.53 6.91 121.09
C VAL A 148 -30.72 7.89 121.11
N PRO A 149 -30.64 9.04 120.41
CA PRO A 149 -31.73 10.00 120.29
C PRO A 149 -33.03 9.35 119.79
N VAL A 150 -34.17 9.76 120.35
CA VAL A 150 -35.50 9.18 120.06
C VAL A 150 -35.81 9.07 118.55
N PRO A 151 -35.49 10.06 117.70
CA PRO A 151 -35.72 9.96 116.25
C PRO A 151 -34.85 8.89 115.56
N LEU A 152 -33.63 8.63 116.08
CA LEU A 152 -32.68 7.67 115.52
C LEU A 152 -32.91 6.22 115.96
N ARG A 153 -33.70 5.97 117.03
CA ARG A 153 -34.02 4.61 117.51
C ARG A 153 -34.72 3.75 116.46
N ARG A 154 -35.53 4.36 115.58
CA ARG A 154 -36.16 3.66 114.44
C ARG A 154 -35.15 3.38 113.33
N VAL A 155 -34.25 4.32 113.05
CA VAL A 155 -33.19 4.19 112.05
C VAL A 155 -32.19 3.10 112.43
N ALA A 156 -31.83 2.98 113.72
CA ALA A 156 -30.91 1.95 114.22
C ALA A 156 -31.39 0.51 113.92
N LYS A 157 -32.71 0.29 113.78
CA LYS A 157 -33.31 -1.01 113.46
C LYS A 157 -33.32 -1.35 111.95
N PHE A 158 -33.01 -0.41 111.06
CA PHE A 158 -32.99 -0.73 109.62
C PHE A 158 -31.78 -1.61 109.26
N ALA A 159 -31.85 -2.29 108.11
CA ALA A 159 -30.70 -3.02 107.55
C ALA A 159 -29.55 -2.05 107.19
N PRO A 160 -28.26 -2.45 107.26
CA PRO A 160 -27.10 -1.57 107.11
C PRO A 160 -27.15 -0.62 105.91
N ASN A 161 -27.42 -1.13 104.71
CA ASN A 161 -27.50 -0.33 103.48
C ASN A 161 -28.66 0.67 103.48
N ARG A 162 -29.76 0.35 104.17
CA ARG A 162 -30.92 1.24 104.31
C ARG A 162 -30.71 2.29 105.40
N ARG A 163 -29.90 2.02 106.42
CA ARG A 163 -29.55 2.97 107.48
C ARG A 163 -28.75 4.15 106.92
N ALA A 164 -27.70 3.87 106.17
CA ALA A 164 -26.88 4.92 105.56
C ALA A 164 -27.68 5.74 104.54
N ARG A 165 -28.52 5.11 103.70
CA ARG A 165 -29.25 5.81 102.63
C ARG A 165 -30.50 6.57 103.09
N LEU A 166 -31.38 5.94 103.88
CA LEU A 166 -32.66 6.54 104.31
C LEU A 166 -32.54 7.30 105.64
N GLY A 167 -31.54 6.97 106.46
CA GLY A 167 -31.25 7.64 107.72
C GLY A 167 -30.31 8.83 107.59
N ALA A 168 -29.66 9.03 106.43
CA ALA A 168 -28.68 10.09 106.18
C ALA A 168 -29.07 11.48 106.72
N PRO A 169 -30.24 12.06 106.38
CA PRO A 169 -30.57 13.41 106.83
C PRO A 169 -30.80 13.49 108.34
N MET A 170 -31.36 12.44 108.95
CA MET A 170 -31.59 12.38 110.40
C MET A 170 -30.27 12.22 111.17
N ILE A 171 -29.37 11.39 110.65
CA ILE A 171 -28.04 11.16 111.23
C ILE A 171 -27.22 12.45 111.18
N ALA A 172 -27.16 13.11 110.01
CA ALA A 172 -26.43 14.37 109.85
C ALA A 172 -26.97 15.47 110.79
N ALA A 173 -28.30 15.64 110.85
CA ALA A 173 -28.93 16.65 111.72
C ALA A 173 -28.61 16.43 113.21
N HIS A 174 -28.63 15.18 113.69
CA HIS A 174 -28.36 14.88 115.10
C HIS A 174 -26.87 14.91 115.44
N LEU A 175 -25.96 14.61 114.50
CA LEU A 175 -24.52 14.77 114.72
C LEU A 175 -24.10 16.24 114.91
N THR A 176 -24.79 17.16 114.22
CA THR A 176 -24.62 18.61 114.40
C THR A 176 -25.29 19.10 115.69
N ALA A 177 -26.55 18.70 115.94
CA ALA A 177 -27.37 19.23 117.04
C ALA A 177 -27.02 18.69 118.44
N ASP A 178 -26.51 17.46 118.57
CA ASP A 178 -26.26 16.81 119.88
C ASP A 178 -24.76 16.46 120.06
N PRO A 179 -24.02 17.24 120.87
CA PRO A 179 -22.61 16.99 121.16
C PRO A 179 -22.33 15.68 121.90
N LEU A 180 -23.22 15.25 122.79
CA LEU A 180 -23.03 14.02 123.57
C LEU A 180 -23.21 12.78 122.69
N PHE A 181 -24.22 12.81 121.81
CA PHE A 181 -24.40 11.78 120.80
C PHE A 181 -23.19 11.67 119.86
N ARG A 182 -22.67 12.81 119.37
CA ARG A 182 -21.46 12.83 118.55
C ARG A 182 -20.25 12.24 119.29
N GLN A 183 -20.04 12.58 120.57
CA GLN A 183 -18.93 12.05 121.35
C GLN A 183 -19.01 10.52 121.52
N ARG A 184 -20.20 9.96 121.75
CA ARG A 184 -20.40 8.51 121.86
C ARG A 184 -20.13 7.78 120.55
N VAL A 185 -20.67 8.31 119.44
CA VAL A 185 -20.40 7.80 118.10
C VAL A 185 -18.90 7.86 117.82
N THR A 186 -18.26 8.98 118.12
CA THR A 186 -16.83 9.22 117.93
C THR A 186 -15.98 8.21 118.68
N ASN A 187 -16.21 8.00 119.98
CA ASN A 187 -15.44 7.05 120.78
C ASN A 187 -15.47 5.65 120.17
N ARG A 188 -16.62 5.24 119.64
CA ARG A 188 -16.78 3.93 119.01
C ARG A 188 -16.16 3.86 117.62
N VAL A 189 -16.37 4.88 116.78
CA VAL A 189 -15.77 4.97 115.44
C VAL A 189 -14.23 5.03 115.52
N LEU A 190 -13.67 5.76 116.48
CA LEU A 190 -12.22 5.82 116.69
C LEU A 190 -11.64 4.49 117.19
N ALA A 191 -12.37 3.77 118.06
CA ALA A 191 -11.97 2.44 118.49
C ALA A 191 -11.97 1.43 117.32
N ASP A 192 -12.96 1.55 116.41
CA ASP A 192 -13.04 0.71 115.21
C ASP A 192 -12.00 1.14 114.14
N ALA A 193 -11.54 2.40 114.15
CA ALA A 193 -10.53 2.94 113.22
C ALA A 193 -9.06 2.70 113.66
N GLY A 194 -8.82 2.27 114.90
CA GLY A 194 -7.49 1.89 115.40
C GLY A 194 -6.42 2.99 115.27
N ASP A 195 -5.29 2.65 114.66
CA ASP A 195 -4.11 3.52 114.52
C ASP A 195 -4.41 4.81 113.73
N LEU A 196 -5.32 4.75 112.76
CA LEU A 196 -5.76 5.92 112.00
C LEU A 196 -6.56 6.90 112.88
N GLY A 197 -7.42 6.35 113.75
CA GLY A 197 -8.17 7.14 114.72
C GLY A 197 -7.24 7.86 115.71
N ALA A 198 -6.20 7.19 116.19
CA ALA A 198 -5.19 7.78 117.07
C ALA A 198 -4.44 8.94 116.40
N ALA A 199 -3.97 8.74 115.16
CA ALA A 199 -3.26 9.77 114.39
C ALA A 199 -4.11 11.04 114.16
N VAL A 200 -5.41 10.86 113.87
CA VAL A 200 -6.36 11.97 113.68
C VAL A 200 -6.58 12.74 114.99
N ILE A 201 -6.66 12.07 116.14
CA ILE A 201 -6.79 12.73 117.45
C ILE A 201 -5.57 13.62 117.76
N GLU A 202 -4.38 13.16 117.37
CA GLU A 202 -3.12 13.92 117.49
C GLU A 202 -3.04 15.09 116.49
N GLY A 203 -4.00 15.22 115.59
CA GLY A 203 -4.06 16.27 114.58
C GLY A 203 -3.22 15.98 113.34
N THR A 204 -2.82 14.72 113.12
CA THR A 204 -2.00 14.30 111.98
C THR A 204 -2.81 13.50 110.96
N ALA A 205 -2.57 13.75 109.67
CA ALA A 205 -3.11 12.95 108.58
C ALA A 205 -1.99 12.09 107.98
N PRO A 206 -2.02 10.76 108.12
CA PRO A 206 -1.04 9.89 107.46
C PRO A 206 -1.17 9.99 105.94
N ALA A 207 -0.04 10.12 105.23
CA ALA A 207 -0.03 10.28 103.76
C ALA A 207 -0.57 9.05 102.99
N ALA A 208 -0.61 7.88 103.62
CA ALA A 208 -1.14 6.65 103.03
C ALA A 208 -2.63 6.40 103.34
N ALA A 209 -3.27 7.27 104.13
CA ALA A 209 -4.68 7.13 104.49
C ALA A 209 -5.59 7.77 103.44
N ASP A 210 -6.79 7.21 103.26
CA ASP A 210 -7.82 7.80 102.40
C ASP A 210 -8.19 9.20 102.95
N PRO A 211 -7.99 10.28 102.17
CA PRO A 211 -8.33 11.63 102.59
C PRO A 211 -9.79 11.78 103.03
N VAL A 212 -10.72 11.04 102.40
CA VAL A 212 -12.15 11.04 102.76
C VAL A 212 -12.36 10.47 104.16
N GLU A 213 -11.62 9.43 104.52
CA GLU A 213 -11.70 8.79 105.84
C GLU A 213 -11.11 9.68 106.93
N VAL A 214 -9.95 10.31 106.65
CA VAL A 214 -9.32 11.28 107.55
C VAL A 214 -10.25 12.47 107.83
N ALA A 215 -10.91 13.01 106.80
CA ALA A 215 -11.86 14.11 106.96
C ALA A 215 -13.11 13.69 107.75
N ALA A 216 -13.61 12.47 107.53
CA ALA A 216 -14.77 11.94 108.25
C ALA A 216 -14.46 11.72 109.75
N LEU A 217 -13.29 11.17 110.07
CA LEU A 217 -12.82 10.98 111.45
C LEU A 217 -12.53 12.31 112.14
N ALA A 218 -11.91 13.28 111.45
CA ALA A 218 -11.64 14.61 111.97
C ALA A 218 -12.95 15.37 112.31
N TYR A 219 -13.99 15.22 111.48
CA TYR A 219 -15.31 15.83 111.71
C TYR A 219 -16.00 15.27 112.98
N LEU A 220 -15.89 13.97 113.19
CA LEU A 220 -16.48 13.30 114.35
C LEU A 220 -15.69 13.63 115.64
N ALA A 221 -14.35 13.48 115.59
CA ALA A 221 -13.47 13.63 116.74
C ALA A 221 -13.24 15.08 117.21
N ARG A 222 -13.34 16.06 116.29
CA ARG A 222 -13.04 17.48 116.53
C ARG A 222 -11.77 17.75 117.38
N PRO A 223 -10.62 17.13 117.06
CA PRO A 223 -9.33 17.44 117.70
C PRO A 223 -8.89 18.88 117.41
N ARG A 224 -7.82 19.37 118.06
CA ARG A 224 -7.25 20.69 117.73
C ARG A 224 -6.84 20.71 116.24
N GLY A 225 -7.27 21.73 115.49
CA GLY A 225 -6.99 21.82 114.05
C GLY A 225 -7.87 20.97 113.12
N TRP A 226 -8.95 20.35 113.62
CA TRP A 226 -9.82 19.47 112.82
C TRP A 226 -10.39 20.10 111.53
N ARG A 227 -10.60 21.42 111.51
CA ARG A 227 -11.06 22.15 110.32
C ARG A 227 -10.02 22.14 109.20
N GLU A 228 -8.75 22.34 109.54
CA GLU A 228 -7.63 22.34 108.60
C GLU A 228 -7.43 20.96 107.98
N LEU A 229 -7.61 19.88 108.76
CA LEU A 229 -7.58 18.50 108.26
C LEU A 229 -8.70 18.23 107.25
N ILE A 230 -9.91 18.72 107.50
CA ILE A 230 -11.04 18.56 106.58
C ILE A 230 -10.83 19.37 105.29
N GLU A 231 -10.31 20.59 105.40
CA GLU A 231 -9.99 21.41 104.23
C GLU A 231 -8.88 20.80 103.39
N ALA A 232 -7.79 20.33 104.01
CA ALA A 232 -6.68 19.67 103.35
C ALA A 232 -7.12 18.38 102.65
N SER A 233 -7.85 17.51 103.34
CA SER A 233 -8.40 16.29 102.75
C SER A 233 -9.43 16.58 101.67
N GLY A 234 -10.31 17.57 101.86
CA GLY A 234 -11.28 17.97 100.85
C GLY A 234 -10.64 18.57 99.61
N ALA A 235 -9.52 19.29 99.77
CA ALA A 235 -8.71 19.78 98.66
C ALA A 235 -8.01 18.63 97.92
N ALA A 236 -7.50 17.62 98.63
CA ALA A 236 -6.90 16.44 98.01
C ALA A 236 -7.90 15.65 97.16
N VAL A 237 -9.13 15.42 97.67
CA VAL A 237 -10.19 14.72 96.92
C VAL A 237 -10.62 15.50 95.68
N ARG A 238 -10.74 16.83 95.77
CA ARG A 238 -11.04 17.68 94.61
C ARG A 238 -9.91 17.67 93.59
N ALA A 239 -8.66 17.73 94.04
CA ALA A 239 -7.49 17.66 93.17
C ALA A 239 -7.42 16.34 92.41
N GLU A 240 -7.77 15.22 93.05
CA GLU A 240 -7.84 13.91 92.40
C GLU A 240 -8.97 13.82 91.36
N SER A 241 -10.17 14.34 91.67
CA SER A 241 -11.27 14.40 90.70
C SER A 241 -10.95 15.31 89.51
N ASP A 242 -10.36 16.47 89.76
CA ASP A 242 -10.01 17.44 88.73
C ASP A 242 -8.90 16.87 87.83
N SER A 243 -7.90 16.19 88.43
CA SER A 243 -6.86 15.49 87.68
C SER A 243 -7.42 14.37 86.79
N ALA A 244 -8.44 13.65 87.24
CA ALA A 244 -9.09 12.62 86.44
C ALA A 244 -9.83 13.20 85.23
N VAL A 245 -10.55 14.31 85.41
CA VAL A 245 -11.23 15.04 84.32
C VAL A 245 -10.20 15.58 83.31
N VAL A 246 -9.11 16.18 83.79
CA VAL A 246 -8.04 16.67 82.92
C VAL A 246 -7.41 15.52 82.15
N ALA A 247 -7.15 14.37 82.78
CA ALA A 247 -6.59 13.20 82.10
C ALA A 247 -7.52 12.62 81.01
N GLU A 248 -8.84 12.62 81.23
CA GLU A 248 -9.81 12.27 80.20
C GLU A 248 -9.79 13.25 79.03
N LEU A 249 -9.83 14.56 79.31
CA LEU A 249 -9.79 15.59 78.28
C LEU A 249 -8.50 15.53 77.45
N VAL A 250 -7.36 15.26 78.09
CA VAL A 250 -6.07 15.06 77.42
C VAL A 250 -6.14 13.84 76.50
N ARG A 251 -6.65 12.69 76.99
CA ARG A 251 -6.80 11.49 76.15
C ARG A 251 -7.71 11.71 74.96
N GLU A 252 -8.82 12.42 75.13
CA GLU A 252 -9.69 12.79 74.01
C GLU A 252 -8.99 13.73 73.02
N ALA A 253 -8.22 14.71 73.51
CA ALA A 253 -7.46 15.62 72.67
C ALA A 253 -6.38 14.89 71.86
N GLU A 254 -5.65 13.95 72.48
CA GLU A 254 -4.67 13.09 71.80
C GLU A 254 -5.32 12.19 70.74
N GLN A 255 -6.49 11.62 71.03
CA GLN A 255 -7.25 10.85 70.04
C GLN A 255 -7.73 11.70 68.87
N ARG A 256 -8.17 12.94 69.12
CA ARG A 256 -8.52 13.87 68.04
C ARG A 256 -7.28 14.26 67.22
N ALA A 257 -6.15 14.50 67.88
CA ALA A 257 -4.89 14.83 67.21
C ALA A 257 -4.40 13.70 66.30
N THR A 258 -4.41 12.45 66.79
CA THR A 258 -4.00 11.27 66.00
C THR A 258 -4.92 11.01 64.82
N ARG A 259 -6.25 11.22 64.97
CA ARG A 259 -7.20 11.16 63.84
C ARG A 259 -6.90 12.25 62.82
N ALA A 260 -6.71 13.50 63.26
CA ALA A 260 -6.38 14.60 62.37
C ALA A 260 -5.04 14.39 61.64
N GLU A 261 -4.04 13.78 62.29
CA GLU A 261 -2.77 13.40 61.66
C GLU A 261 -2.96 12.29 60.61
N HIS A 262 -3.78 11.28 60.90
CA HIS A 262 -4.13 10.24 59.93
C HIS A 262 -4.86 10.82 58.73
N ASP A 263 -5.88 11.64 58.94
CA ASP A 263 -6.66 12.28 57.87
C ASP A 263 -5.76 13.18 57.01
N ARG A 264 -4.84 13.93 57.63
CA ARG A 264 -3.82 14.72 56.91
C ARG A 264 -2.88 13.84 56.09
N ALA A 265 -2.48 12.68 56.61
CA ALA A 265 -1.62 11.75 55.88
C ALA A 265 -2.35 11.15 54.67
N VAL A 266 -3.63 10.75 54.84
CA VAL A 266 -4.48 10.26 53.75
C VAL A 266 -4.66 11.33 52.68
N ALA A 267 -5.02 12.56 53.07
CA ALA A 267 -5.19 13.67 52.14
C ALA A 267 -3.89 14.00 51.38
N ARG A 268 -2.72 13.92 52.03
CA ARG A 268 -1.42 14.11 51.35
C ARG A 268 -1.17 13.05 50.28
N VAL A 269 -1.44 11.78 50.60
CA VAL A 269 -1.29 10.68 49.65
C VAL A 269 -2.27 10.82 48.47
N GLU A 270 -3.50 11.26 48.73
CA GLU A 270 -4.48 11.53 47.66
C GLU A 270 -4.04 12.68 46.76
N VAL A 271 -3.52 13.77 47.32
CA VAL A 271 -2.97 14.90 46.53
C VAL A 271 -1.77 14.45 45.68
N GLU A 272 -0.89 13.60 46.22
CA GLU A 272 0.23 13.04 45.47
C GLU A 272 -0.24 12.15 44.32
N LYS A 273 -1.20 11.25 44.56
CA LYS A 273 -1.83 10.43 43.50
C LYS A 273 -2.47 11.30 42.40
N LEU A 274 -3.24 12.31 42.78
CA LEU A 274 -3.86 13.22 41.81
C LEU A 274 -2.82 14.01 41.01
N ARG A 275 -1.68 14.39 41.63
CA ARG A 275 -0.57 15.03 40.92
C ARG A 275 0.10 14.08 39.92
N ASP A 276 0.30 12.82 40.29
CA ASP A 276 0.87 11.80 39.40
C ASP A 276 -0.06 11.50 38.23
N GLU A 277 -1.37 11.36 38.47
CA GLU A 277 -2.38 11.18 37.42
C GLU A 277 -2.41 12.38 36.47
N LEU A 278 -2.35 13.60 37.01
CA LEU A 278 -2.32 14.82 36.22
C LEU A 278 -1.02 14.93 35.40
N ALA A 279 0.12 14.53 35.96
CA ALA A 279 1.39 14.47 35.25
C ALA A 279 1.32 13.47 34.08
N ARG A 280 0.75 12.28 34.28
CA ARG A 280 0.54 11.28 33.22
C ARG A 280 -0.34 11.81 32.10
N VAL A 281 -1.49 12.41 32.43
CA VAL A 281 -2.39 13.00 31.43
C VAL A 281 -1.71 14.13 30.66
N ARG A 282 -0.89 14.96 31.31
CA ARG A 282 -0.09 16.00 30.63
C ARG A 282 0.95 15.41 29.68
N GLU A 283 1.60 14.32 30.07
CA GLU A 283 2.56 13.60 29.22
C GLU A 283 1.87 12.99 27.99
N GLU A 284 0.74 12.30 28.18
CA GLU A 284 -0.08 11.75 27.10
C GLU A 284 -0.56 12.85 26.13
N LEU A 285 -1.03 13.99 26.65
CA LEU A 285 -1.38 15.14 25.82
C LEU A 285 -0.17 15.72 25.07
N GLY A 286 1.01 15.69 25.68
CA GLY A 286 2.27 16.06 25.05
C GLY A 286 2.60 15.15 23.86
N GLN A 287 2.58 13.83 24.10
CA GLN A 287 2.82 12.80 23.09
C GLN A 287 1.83 12.92 21.93
N LEU A 288 0.52 13.01 22.20
CA LEU A 288 -0.50 13.18 21.16
C LEU A 288 -0.33 14.46 20.34
N ARG A 289 0.10 15.57 20.97
CA ARG A 289 0.41 16.81 20.24
C ARG A 289 1.64 16.67 19.35
N GLU A 290 2.66 15.96 19.80
CA GLU A 290 3.85 15.67 19.00
C GLU A 290 3.52 14.76 17.82
N GLU A 291 2.78 13.68 18.05
CA GLU A 291 2.28 12.80 16.99
C GLU A 291 1.44 13.58 15.98
N THR A 292 0.53 14.43 16.43
CA THR A 292 -0.28 15.28 15.54
C THR A 292 0.61 16.21 14.70
N ARG A 293 1.65 16.80 15.28
CA ARG A 293 2.61 17.65 14.54
C ARG A 293 3.42 16.83 13.54
N GLN A 294 3.84 15.63 13.89
CA GLN A 294 4.58 14.73 13.01
C GLN A 294 3.72 14.27 11.83
N LEU A 295 2.47 13.84 12.09
CA LEU A 295 1.50 13.48 11.06
C LEU A 295 1.14 14.66 10.15
N ALA A 296 1.00 15.87 10.70
CA ALA A 296 0.77 17.06 9.90
C ALA A 296 1.98 17.41 9.01
N ARG A 297 3.20 17.20 9.48
CA ARG A 297 4.42 17.38 8.67
C ARG A 297 4.49 16.34 7.56
N SER A 298 4.30 15.06 7.88
CA SER A 298 4.33 13.98 6.88
C SER A 298 3.24 14.17 5.82
N LEU A 299 2.03 14.58 6.21
CA LEU A 299 0.95 14.91 5.27
C LEU A 299 1.32 16.07 4.34
N ARG A 300 1.93 17.14 4.86
CA ARG A 300 2.37 18.26 4.00
C ARG A 300 3.47 17.82 3.04
N GLU A 301 4.40 16.97 3.49
CA GLU A 301 5.45 16.43 2.63
C GLU A 301 4.90 15.53 1.54
N THR A 302 3.95 14.64 1.85
CA THR A 302 3.31 13.77 0.85
C THR A 302 2.49 14.58 -0.14
N GLN A 303 1.71 15.56 0.32
CA GLN A 303 0.98 16.49 -0.55
C GLN A 303 1.93 17.30 -1.44
N ALA A 304 3.08 17.76 -0.93
CA ALA A 304 4.07 18.46 -1.74
C ALA A 304 4.71 17.54 -2.80
N ARG A 305 4.98 16.27 -2.46
CA ARG A 305 5.47 15.26 -3.41
C ARG A 305 4.41 14.96 -4.48
N GLU A 306 3.16 14.84 -4.09
CA GLU A 306 2.04 14.63 -5.01
C GLU A 306 1.89 15.81 -5.98
N ARG A 307 1.90 17.05 -5.49
CA ARG A 307 1.85 18.26 -6.33
C ARG A 307 3.01 18.30 -7.33
N LYS A 308 4.24 18.00 -6.89
CA LYS A 308 5.39 17.92 -7.79
C LYS A 308 5.23 16.81 -8.84
N ALA A 309 4.71 15.65 -8.44
CA ALA A 309 4.47 14.54 -9.36
C ALA A 309 3.39 14.89 -10.40
N THR A 310 2.29 15.55 -9.98
CA THR A 310 1.22 15.97 -10.90
C THR A 310 1.69 17.08 -11.84
N GLU A 311 2.51 18.02 -11.38
CA GLU A 311 3.18 19.02 -12.22
C GLU A 311 4.09 18.35 -13.27
N LEU A 312 4.96 17.43 -12.85
CA LEU A 312 5.83 16.69 -13.78
C LEU A 312 5.00 15.90 -14.81
N LEU A 313 3.97 15.18 -14.38
CA LEU A 313 3.06 14.47 -15.28
C LEU A 313 2.35 15.42 -16.25
N ALA A 314 1.93 16.60 -15.80
CA ALA A 314 1.33 17.60 -16.68
C ALA A 314 2.35 18.11 -17.71
N THR A 315 3.60 18.33 -17.33
CA THR A 315 4.66 18.72 -18.27
C THR A 315 4.97 17.63 -19.29
N GLU A 316 5.08 16.37 -18.88
CA GLU A 316 5.32 15.24 -19.78
C GLU A 316 4.14 15.01 -20.73
N ARG A 317 2.90 15.10 -20.22
CA ARG A 317 1.70 15.07 -21.07
C ARG A 317 1.72 16.21 -22.09
N GLY A 318 2.11 17.42 -21.68
CA GLY A 318 2.27 18.56 -22.59
C GLY A 318 3.36 18.36 -23.65
N ARG A 319 4.48 17.72 -23.31
CA ARG A 319 5.53 17.35 -24.27
C ARG A 319 5.04 16.29 -25.25
N ALA A 320 4.38 15.25 -24.76
CA ALA A 320 3.83 14.18 -25.57
C ALA A 320 2.78 14.69 -26.56
N THR A 321 1.84 15.54 -26.12
CA THR A 321 0.81 16.11 -27.00
C THR A 321 1.40 17.01 -28.08
N ARG A 322 2.44 17.78 -27.78
CA ARG A 322 3.17 18.56 -28.79
C ARG A 322 3.87 17.66 -29.79
N ALA A 323 4.59 16.63 -29.32
CA ALA A 323 5.26 15.67 -30.20
C ALA A 323 4.27 14.95 -31.13
N THR A 324 3.08 14.57 -30.64
CA THR A 324 2.03 13.99 -31.50
C THR A 324 1.50 14.99 -32.51
N ALA A 325 1.28 16.25 -32.11
CA ALA A 325 0.81 17.30 -33.02
C ALA A 325 1.82 17.63 -34.13
N ASP A 326 3.12 17.63 -33.78
CA ASP A 326 4.21 17.83 -34.73
C ASP A 326 4.32 16.64 -35.71
N ALA A 327 4.25 15.40 -35.21
CA ALA A 327 4.21 14.20 -36.05
C ALA A 327 3.00 14.20 -37.00
N ASP A 328 1.81 14.58 -36.52
CA ASP A 328 0.62 14.71 -37.35
C ASP A 328 0.78 15.82 -38.41
N ALA A 329 1.47 16.91 -38.08
CA ALA A 329 1.78 17.98 -39.03
C ALA A 329 2.76 17.52 -40.11
N GLU A 330 3.80 16.79 -39.74
CA GLU A 330 4.75 16.19 -40.68
C GLU A 330 4.07 15.17 -41.60
N LEU A 331 3.23 14.31 -41.04
CA LEU A 331 2.46 13.33 -41.79
C LEU A 331 1.48 13.99 -42.75
N ARG A 332 0.83 15.09 -42.37
CA ARG A 332 0.02 15.92 -43.28
C ARG A 332 0.87 16.52 -44.41
N ARG A 333 2.05 17.06 -44.12
CA ARG A 333 2.97 17.61 -45.14
C ARG A 333 3.47 16.51 -46.09
N ALA A 334 3.82 15.34 -45.56
CA ALA A 334 4.28 14.20 -46.35
C ALA A 334 3.18 13.68 -47.28
N ARG A 335 1.94 13.56 -46.77
CA ARG A 335 0.77 13.21 -47.59
C ARG A 335 0.50 14.24 -48.68
N ALA A 336 0.63 15.52 -48.39
CA ALA A 336 0.47 16.58 -49.40
C ALA A 336 1.54 16.48 -50.51
N ARG A 337 2.81 16.28 -50.14
CA ARG A 337 3.90 16.07 -51.11
C ARG A 337 3.70 14.81 -51.95
N LEU A 338 3.21 13.72 -51.34
CA LEU A 338 2.89 12.50 -52.06
C LEU A 338 1.76 12.74 -53.08
N ALA A 339 0.69 13.40 -52.66
CA ALA A 339 -0.43 13.74 -53.56
C ALA A 339 0.01 14.64 -54.73
N GLU A 340 0.89 15.62 -54.47
CA GLU A 340 1.47 16.47 -55.50
C GLU A 340 2.36 15.67 -56.47
N ALA A 341 3.22 14.78 -55.96
CA ALA A 341 4.06 13.92 -56.77
C ALA A 341 3.24 12.92 -57.61
N GLU A 342 2.17 12.36 -57.05
CA GLU A 342 1.23 11.48 -57.75
C GLU A 342 0.48 12.24 -58.85
N ALA A 343 0.03 13.47 -58.58
CA ALA A 343 -0.59 14.33 -59.59
C ALA A 343 0.39 14.68 -60.72
N ALA A 344 1.62 15.07 -60.39
CA ALA A 344 2.67 15.36 -61.38
C ALA A 344 3.02 14.13 -62.23
N ALA A 345 3.14 12.96 -61.61
CA ALA A 345 3.35 11.69 -62.31
C ALA A 345 2.15 11.32 -63.20
N GLY A 346 0.93 11.61 -62.75
CA GLY A 346 -0.29 11.45 -63.53
C GLY A 346 -0.28 12.30 -64.80
N VAL A 347 0.06 13.59 -64.67
CA VAL A 347 0.20 14.52 -65.80
C VAL A 347 1.30 14.05 -66.77
N ALA A 348 2.47 13.67 -66.27
CA ALA A 348 3.57 13.18 -67.10
C ALA A 348 3.23 11.89 -67.86
N ARG A 349 2.46 10.98 -67.24
CA ARG A 349 1.96 9.77 -67.91
C ARG A 349 0.95 10.09 -68.99
N ALA A 350 0.03 11.02 -68.73
CA ALA A 350 -0.96 11.45 -69.70
C ALA A 350 -0.28 12.11 -70.92
N SER A 351 0.67 13.02 -70.70
CA SER A 351 1.41 13.66 -71.80
C SER A 351 2.26 12.66 -72.59
N ALA A 352 2.88 11.68 -71.92
CA ALA A 352 3.61 10.61 -72.60
C ALA A 352 2.69 9.72 -73.44
N LYS A 353 1.47 9.44 -72.97
CA LYS A 353 0.46 8.70 -73.74
C LYS A 353 -0.02 9.49 -74.94
N GLU A 354 -0.26 10.79 -74.79
CA GLU A 354 -0.65 11.67 -75.88
C GLU A 354 0.47 11.78 -76.93
N ALA A 355 1.72 11.96 -76.52
CA ALA A 355 2.88 11.96 -77.41
C ALA A 355 2.99 10.63 -78.19
N ARG A 356 2.86 9.48 -77.51
CA ARG A 356 2.81 8.17 -78.18
C ARG A 356 1.65 8.06 -79.16
N SER A 357 0.46 8.55 -78.82
CA SER A 357 -0.68 8.50 -79.74
C SER A 357 -0.47 9.35 -81.00
N VAL A 358 0.25 10.49 -80.87
CA VAL A 358 0.66 11.32 -82.02
C VAL A 358 1.70 10.58 -82.86
N ASP A 359 2.68 9.95 -82.23
CA ASP A 359 3.70 9.15 -82.94
C ASP A 359 3.08 7.92 -83.62
N ASP A 360 2.15 7.23 -82.98
CA ASP A 360 1.39 6.11 -83.55
C ASP A 360 0.56 6.57 -84.76
N ALA A 361 -0.10 7.74 -84.68
CA ALA A 361 -0.82 8.32 -85.81
C ALA A 361 0.12 8.66 -86.99
N ARG A 362 1.32 9.18 -86.72
CA ARG A 362 2.35 9.43 -87.74
C ARG A 362 2.86 8.13 -88.37
N LEU A 363 3.13 7.11 -87.55
CA LEU A 363 3.55 5.78 -87.99
C LEU A 363 2.51 5.13 -88.88
N TRP A 364 1.23 5.20 -88.49
CA TRP A 364 0.12 4.70 -89.29
C TRP A 364 0.06 5.40 -90.65
N LEU A 365 0.19 6.74 -90.69
CA LEU A 365 0.22 7.49 -91.94
C LEU A 365 1.41 7.09 -92.83
N LEU A 366 2.61 6.95 -92.27
CA LEU A 366 3.79 6.52 -93.02
C LEU A 366 3.62 5.10 -93.58
N LEU A 367 3.10 4.16 -92.77
CA LEU A 367 2.82 2.80 -93.21
C LEU A 367 1.77 2.77 -94.31
N GLU A 368 0.71 3.58 -94.22
CA GLU A 368 -0.28 3.71 -95.28
C GLU A 368 0.37 4.25 -96.56
N THR A 369 1.21 5.29 -96.48
CA THR A 369 1.91 5.81 -97.67
C THR A 369 2.85 4.78 -98.30
N ILE A 370 3.59 3.99 -97.51
CA ILE A 370 4.44 2.92 -98.01
C ILE A 370 3.58 1.79 -98.59
N GLY A 371 2.47 1.44 -97.96
CA GLY A 371 1.51 0.46 -98.47
C GLY A 371 0.97 0.85 -99.84
N GLN A 372 0.52 2.11 -99.98
CA GLN A 372 0.07 2.64 -101.27
C GLN A 372 1.21 2.71 -102.30
N ALA A 373 2.43 3.08 -101.89
CA ALA A 373 3.60 3.07 -102.77
C ALA A 373 3.96 1.64 -103.21
N ALA A 374 3.88 0.65 -102.33
CA ALA A 374 4.15 -0.76 -102.63
C ALA A 374 3.07 -1.36 -103.54
N VAL A 375 1.80 -0.99 -103.36
CA VAL A 375 0.71 -1.36 -104.28
C VAL A 375 0.90 -0.70 -105.64
N GLY A 376 1.27 0.58 -105.68
CA GLY A 376 1.63 1.29 -106.91
C GLY A 376 2.80 0.62 -107.65
N LEU A 377 3.86 0.28 -106.92
CA LEU A 377 5.02 -0.41 -107.48
C LEU A 377 4.68 -1.84 -107.94
N ARG A 378 3.85 -2.60 -107.20
CA ARG A 378 3.34 -3.91 -107.65
C ARG A 378 2.54 -3.80 -108.94
N ARG A 379 1.74 -2.74 -109.09
CA ARG A 379 0.97 -2.45 -110.30
C ARG A 379 1.86 -2.06 -111.48
N GLU A 380 2.90 -1.26 -111.26
CA GLU A 380 3.87 -0.89 -112.32
C GLU A 380 4.81 -2.04 -112.71
N LEU A 381 5.20 -2.90 -111.75
CA LEU A 381 6.06 -4.06 -111.99
C LEU A 381 5.30 -5.35 -112.37
N ALA A 382 3.97 -5.31 -112.48
CA ALA A 382 3.11 -6.44 -112.87
C ALA A 382 3.35 -7.74 -112.06
N LEU A 383 3.53 -7.62 -110.75
CA LEU A 383 3.82 -8.77 -109.87
C LEU A 383 2.52 -9.43 -109.35
N ASP A 384 2.13 -10.56 -109.94
CA ASP A 384 1.03 -11.41 -109.47
C ASP A 384 1.43 -12.27 -108.24
N PRO A 385 0.48 -12.68 -107.36
CA PRO A 385 0.78 -13.55 -106.23
C PRO A 385 1.23 -14.95 -106.69
N VAL A 386 2.38 -15.42 -106.23
CA VAL A 386 2.94 -16.74 -106.61
C VAL A 386 2.53 -17.80 -105.58
N GLU A 387 2.10 -18.99 -106.06
CA GLU A 387 1.61 -20.11 -105.24
C GLU A 387 2.71 -20.98 -104.57
N LYS A 388 4.00 -20.77 -104.88
CA LYS A 388 5.11 -21.59 -104.35
C LYS A 388 6.14 -20.77 -103.59
N LEU A 389 6.62 -21.33 -102.48
CA LEU A 389 7.55 -20.64 -101.58
C LEU A 389 9.00 -21.05 -101.86
N PRO A 390 9.97 -20.16 -101.63
CA PRO A 390 11.39 -20.43 -101.87
C PRO A 390 11.97 -21.67 -101.16
N ALA A 391 11.43 -22.06 -100.00
CA ALA A 391 11.89 -23.25 -99.27
C ALA A 391 11.54 -24.58 -99.99
N ASP A 392 10.48 -24.57 -100.82
CA ASP A 392 10.09 -25.75 -101.62
C ASP A 392 11.12 -26.05 -102.72
N PHE A 393 11.82 -25.02 -103.22
CA PHE A 393 12.85 -25.18 -104.24
C PHE A 393 14.16 -25.80 -103.70
N VAL A 394 14.39 -25.74 -102.39
CA VAL A 394 15.61 -26.25 -101.75
C VAL A 394 15.52 -27.75 -101.43
N ALA A 395 14.31 -28.26 -101.18
CA ALA A 395 14.05 -29.69 -100.98
C ALA A 395 14.16 -30.50 -102.29
N ASP A 396 13.82 -29.90 -103.44
CA ASP A 396 13.92 -30.53 -104.76
C ASP A 396 15.36 -30.61 -105.30
N THR A 397 16.29 -29.82 -104.75
CA THR A 397 17.71 -29.78 -105.13
C THR A 397 18.59 -30.76 -104.34
N PHE A 398 18.15 -32.00 -104.13
CA PHE A 398 19.02 -33.14 -103.77
C PHE A 398 19.77 -33.67 -105.01
N ALA A 399 20.49 -32.81 -105.72
CA ALA A 399 21.56 -33.15 -106.67
C ALA A 399 22.36 -31.90 -107.07
N ALA A 400 23.69 -31.98 -106.90
CA ALA A 400 24.74 -31.06 -107.38
C ALA A 400 25.11 -29.81 -106.54
N THR A 401 26.40 -29.47 -106.65
CA THR A 401 27.31 -28.82 -105.68
C THR A 401 27.57 -27.32 -105.95
N GLY A 402 27.93 -26.54 -104.90
CA GLY A 402 29.10 -25.61 -104.97
C GLY A 402 28.95 -24.12 -104.64
N ASN A 403 29.39 -23.73 -103.41
CA ASN A 403 30.01 -22.47 -102.92
C ASN A 403 29.70 -21.07 -103.50
N ALA A 404 29.29 -20.13 -102.61
CA ALA A 404 29.71 -18.71 -102.61
C ALA A 404 29.41 -18.01 -101.26
N THR A 405 30.14 -16.91 -101.00
CA THR A 405 30.41 -16.20 -99.74
C THR A 405 29.66 -14.86 -99.55
N GLY A 406 29.34 -14.48 -98.29
CA GLY A 406 28.92 -13.12 -97.87
C GLY A 406 27.82 -13.17 -96.80
N ALA A 407 27.62 -12.25 -95.86
CA ALA A 407 28.39 -11.15 -95.29
C ALA A 407 27.80 -10.85 -93.89
N ALA A 408 28.69 -10.50 -92.96
CA ALA A 408 28.51 -10.16 -91.54
C ALA A 408 27.20 -9.50 -91.06
N ALA A 409 26.75 -9.92 -89.87
CA ALA A 409 26.04 -9.05 -88.92
C ALA A 409 26.32 -9.47 -87.46
N ASN A 410 27.00 -8.59 -86.72
CA ASN A 410 27.30 -8.72 -85.30
C ASN A 410 26.06 -8.43 -84.43
N THR A 411 25.60 -9.40 -83.64
CA THR A 411 24.74 -9.14 -82.47
C THR A 411 25.29 -9.84 -81.23
N ARG A 412 25.39 -9.04 -80.16
CA ARG A 412 26.06 -9.32 -78.90
C ARG A 412 25.45 -10.52 -78.18
N ALA A 413 26.33 -11.31 -77.58
CA ALA A 413 26.03 -12.40 -76.67
C ALA A 413 25.15 -11.94 -75.49
N ARG A 414 23.94 -12.50 -75.43
CA ARG A 414 23.14 -12.69 -74.21
C ARG A 414 22.42 -14.03 -74.31
N ASP A 415 22.33 -14.71 -73.18
CA ASP A 415 21.67 -15.98 -72.85
C ASP A 415 21.13 -16.83 -74.02
N THR A 416 21.94 -17.83 -74.40
CA THR A 416 21.58 -18.90 -75.34
C THR A 416 20.62 -19.93 -74.74
N ASP A 417 20.40 -19.90 -73.42
CA ASP A 417 19.67 -20.94 -72.68
C ASP A 417 18.28 -20.49 -72.18
N ASP A 418 17.81 -19.28 -72.52
CA ASP A 418 16.50 -18.77 -72.10
C ASP A 418 15.33 -19.31 -72.97
N PRO A 419 14.34 -20.03 -72.40
CA PRO A 419 13.18 -20.50 -73.15
C PRO A 419 12.28 -19.38 -73.68
N ALA A 420 12.21 -18.21 -73.03
CA ALA A 420 11.39 -17.09 -73.50
C ALA A 420 11.87 -16.54 -74.85
N ARG A 421 13.18 -16.65 -75.10
CA ARG A 421 13.79 -16.28 -76.38
C ARG A 421 13.42 -17.25 -77.50
N LEU A 422 13.33 -18.55 -77.19
CA LEU A 422 12.85 -19.56 -78.14
C LEU A 422 11.38 -19.28 -78.52
N ASP A 423 10.54 -18.89 -77.55
CA ASP A 423 9.14 -18.51 -77.80
C ASP A 423 9.02 -17.28 -78.69
N GLN A 424 9.82 -16.24 -78.45
CA GLN A 424 9.85 -15.04 -79.30
C GLN A 424 10.28 -15.35 -80.73
N LEU A 425 11.26 -16.24 -80.93
CA LEU A 425 11.74 -16.59 -82.26
C LEU A 425 10.77 -17.47 -83.04
N LEU A 426 10.02 -18.36 -82.36
CA LEU A 426 8.94 -19.15 -82.99
C LEU A 426 7.62 -18.36 -83.14
N ALA A 427 7.50 -17.16 -82.57
CA ALA A 427 6.38 -16.27 -82.85
C ALA A 427 6.54 -15.52 -84.19
N LEU A 428 7.73 -15.59 -84.80
CA LEU A 428 7.98 -14.97 -86.10
C LEU A 428 7.27 -15.77 -87.20
N PRO A 429 6.65 -15.10 -88.19
CA PRO A 429 5.90 -15.80 -89.23
C PRO A 429 6.83 -16.69 -90.08
N ARG A 430 6.46 -17.97 -90.22
CA ARG A 430 7.15 -18.99 -91.03
C ARG A 430 8.59 -19.27 -90.57
N ALA A 431 8.82 -19.42 -89.26
CA ALA A 431 10.15 -19.81 -88.77
C ALA A 431 10.49 -21.25 -89.18
N HIS A 432 11.79 -21.55 -89.29
CA HIS A 432 12.29 -22.91 -89.52
C HIS A 432 13.14 -23.35 -88.33
N LEU A 433 12.72 -24.40 -87.63
CA LEU A 433 13.39 -24.93 -86.45
C LEU A 433 14.22 -26.17 -86.81
N VAL A 434 15.54 -26.12 -86.62
CA VAL A 434 16.45 -27.26 -86.83
C VAL A 434 17.00 -27.75 -85.48
N VAL A 435 16.90 -29.04 -85.20
CA VAL A 435 17.26 -29.64 -83.91
C VAL A 435 18.34 -30.68 -84.07
N ASP A 436 19.42 -30.57 -83.30
CA ASP A 436 20.43 -31.62 -83.12
C ASP A 436 19.92 -32.68 -82.12
N GLY A 437 19.50 -33.81 -82.65
CA GLY A 437 18.74 -34.81 -81.93
C GLY A 437 19.50 -35.46 -80.78
N TYR A 438 20.75 -35.90 -81.00
CA TYR A 438 21.52 -36.56 -79.94
C TYR A 438 22.10 -35.58 -78.92
N ASN A 439 22.38 -34.34 -79.31
CA ASN A 439 22.79 -33.31 -78.36
C ASN A 439 21.69 -33.03 -77.34
N VAL A 440 20.45 -32.89 -77.82
CA VAL A 440 19.28 -32.67 -76.96
C VAL A 440 18.94 -33.92 -76.14
N THR A 441 18.94 -35.11 -76.74
CA THR A 441 18.52 -36.33 -76.01
C THR A 441 19.54 -36.78 -74.98
N LYS A 442 20.85 -36.68 -75.24
CA LYS A 442 21.89 -37.02 -74.25
C LYS A 442 21.84 -36.09 -73.04
N ARG A 443 21.50 -34.81 -73.23
CA ARG A 443 21.41 -33.83 -72.14
C ARG A 443 20.10 -33.94 -71.33
N GLY A 444 18.98 -34.27 -71.98
CA GLY A 444 17.68 -34.35 -71.31
C GLY A 444 17.26 -35.73 -70.80
N PHE A 445 17.65 -36.80 -71.50
CA PHE A 445 17.14 -38.17 -71.26
C PHE A 445 18.25 -39.24 -71.40
N GLY A 446 19.48 -38.92 -70.97
CA GLY A 446 20.67 -39.76 -71.16
C GLY A 446 20.58 -41.18 -70.57
N GLU A 447 19.72 -41.39 -69.57
CA GLU A 447 19.49 -42.70 -68.92
C GLU A 447 18.61 -43.67 -69.73
N MET A 448 17.98 -43.21 -70.83
CA MET A 448 17.08 -44.02 -71.67
C MET A 448 17.79 -44.68 -72.85
N SER A 449 17.19 -45.73 -73.43
CA SER A 449 17.72 -46.33 -74.67
C SER A 449 17.66 -45.35 -75.85
N LEU A 450 18.56 -45.47 -76.83
CA LEU A 450 18.63 -44.57 -77.98
C LEU A 450 17.32 -44.53 -78.81
N GLU A 451 16.54 -45.61 -78.83
CA GLU A 451 15.23 -45.64 -79.48
C GLU A 451 14.18 -44.85 -78.69
N GLN A 452 14.15 -45.03 -77.37
CA GLN A 452 13.23 -44.32 -76.47
C GLN A 452 13.53 -42.81 -76.44
N GLN A 453 14.81 -42.44 -76.43
CA GLN A 453 15.27 -41.06 -76.55
C GLN A 453 14.69 -40.38 -77.80
N ARG A 454 14.83 -41.02 -78.97
CA ARG A 454 14.36 -40.48 -80.24
C ARG A 454 12.85 -40.36 -80.31
N LYS A 455 12.13 -41.41 -79.87
CA LYS A 455 10.66 -41.41 -79.82
C LYS A 455 10.15 -40.24 -78.97
N ARG A 456 10.73 -40.04 -77.80
CA ARG A 456 10.34 -38.95 -76.88
C ARG A 456 10.60 -37.57 -77.48
N LEU A 457 11.76 -37.36 -78.12
CA LEU A 457 12.09 -36.09 -78.76
C LEU A 457 11.15 -35.78 -79.94
N ILE A 458 10.90 -36.75 -80.83
CA ILE A 458 10.02 -36.56 -82.00
C ILE A 458 8.59 -36.25 -81.56
N THR A 459 8.06 -36.93 -80.54
CA THR A 459 6.72 -36.63 -79.99
C THR A 459 6.65 -35.23 -79.41
N GLY A 460 7.64 -34.81 -78.62
CA GLY A 460 7.68 -33.46 -78.05
C GLY A 460 7.74 -32.36 -79.11
N LEU A 461 8.56 -32.56 -80.14
CA LEU A 461 8.66 -31.62 -81.26
C LEU A 461 7.39 -31.58 -82.12
N GLY A 462 6.64 -32.67 -82.18
CA GLY A 462 5.31 -32.69 -82.80
C GLY A 462 4.33 -31.75 -82.11
N GLY A 463 4.39 -31.63 -80.77
CA GLY A 463 3.60 -30.67 -80.00
C GLY A 463 3.96 -29.22 -80.35
N ILE A 464 5.25 -28.91 -80.44
CA ILE A 464 5.72 -27.57 -80.81
C ILE A 464 5.30 -27.22 -82.25
N ALA A 465 5.48 -28.13 -83.20
CA ALA A 465 5.07 -27.91 -84.60
C ALA A 465 3.56 -27.67 -84.73
N ALA A 466 2.73 -28.39 -83.97
CA ALA A 466 1.28 -28.20 -83.97
C ALA A 466 0.82 -26.87 -83.36
N GLN A 467 1.53 -26.36 -82.34
CA GLN A 467 1.19 -25.10 -81.67
C GLN A 467 1.63 -23.88 -82.47
N THR A 468 2.81 -23.95 -83.09
CA THR A 468 3.43 -22.82 -83.79
C THR A 468 3.08 -22.79 -85.28
N GLY A 469 2.78 -23.95 -85.87
CA GLY A 469 2.63 -24.10 -87.32
C GLY A 469 3.95 -23.98 -88.09
N ASP A 470 5.08 -23.87 -87.39
CA ASP A 470 6.41 -23.74 -87.99
C ASP A 470 6.93 -25.09 -88.51
N GLU A 471 7.87 -25.00 -89.46
CA GLU A 471 8.55 -26.19 -89.98
C GLU A 471 9.64 -26.64 -88.99
N VAL A 472 9.57 -27.90 -88.54
CA VAL A 472 10.56 -28.47 -87.61
C VAL A 472 11.34 -29.59 -88.28
N THR A 473 12.67 -29.49 -88.31
CA THR A 473 13.59 -30.52 -88.83
C THR A 473 14.50 -31.04 -87.71
N VAL A 474 14.54 -32.36 -87.49
CA VAL A 474 15.40 -33.01 -86.49
C VAL A 474 16.48 -33.80 -87.21
N VAL A 475 17.73 -33.63 -86.81
CA VAL A 475 18.89 -34.32 -87.38
C VAL A 475 19.50 -35.25 -86.33
N PHE A 476 19.66 -36.54 -86.65
CA PHE A 476 20.33 -37.53 -85.79
C PHE A 476 21.68 -37.96 -86.39
N ASP A 477 22.72 -37.99 -85.55
CA ASP A 477 24.07 -38.45 -85.90
C ASP A 477 24.23 -39.98 -85.80
N GLY A 478 24.66 -40.65 -86.87
CA GLY A 478 25.18 -42.02 -86.78
C GLY A 478 24.36 -43.11 -87.47
N ALA A 479 25.12 -43.98 -88.13
CA ALA A 479 24.68 -45.08 -88.96
C ALA A 479 24.31 -46.32 -88.13
N GLU A 480 23.03 -46.47 -87.80
CA GLU A 480 22.45 -47.75 -87.43
C GLU A 480 21.28 -48.05 -88.36
N ARG A 481 21.27 -49.23 -88.99
CA ARG A 481 20.29 -49.61 -90.02
C ARG A 481 18.94 -49.88 -89.35
N ILE A 482 18.14 -48.84 -89.16
CA ILE A 482 16.90 -48.92 -88.38
C ILE A 482 15.72 -49.24 -89.29
N HIS A 483 15.13 -50.40 -89.04
CA HIS A 483 13.86 -50.82 -89.60
C HIS A 483 12.75 -50.34 -88.66
N GLY A 484 11.73 -49.67 -89.20
CA GLY A 484 10.53 -49.26 -88.46
C GLY A 484 10.65 -47.92 -87.74
N LEU A 485 10.63 -46.81 -88.48
CA LEU A 485 10.38 -45.49 -87.87
C LEU A 485 8.90 -45.41 -87.42
N PRO A 486 8.59 -44.94 -86.21
CA PRO A 486 7.22 -44.56 -85.85
C PRO A 486 6.74 -43.41 -86.77
N PRO A 487 5.44 -43.33 -87.10
CA PRO A 487 4.92 -42.29 -87.99
C PRO A 487 5.27 -40.90 -87.45
N THR A 488 5.98 -40.10 -88.24
CA THR A 488 6.35 -38.73 -87.86
C THR A 488 5.08 -37.87 -87.78
N PRO A 489 4.90 -37.09 -86.70
CA PRO A 489 3.81 -36.12 -86.60
C PRO A 489 3.82 -35.15 -87.79
N ARG A 490 2.64 -34.68 -88.22
CA ARG A 490 2.54 -33.65 -89.28
C ARG A 490 3.31 -32.39 -88.85
N GLY A 491 4.21 -31.90 -89.71
CA GLY A 491 5.03 -30.71 -89.46
C GLY A 491 6.45 -30.98 -88.92
N VAL A 492 6.78 -32.23 -88.56
CA VAL A 492 8.14 -32.60 -88.13
C VAL A 492 8.82 -33.49 -89.17
N ARG A 493 10.00 -33.08 -89.63
CA ARG A 493 10.85 -33.79 -90.60
C ARG A 493 12.06 -34.38 -89.88
N VAL A 494 12.33 -35.67 -90.05
CA VAL A 494 13.45 -36.37 -89.39
C VAL A 494 14.49 -36.78 -90.42
N LEU A 495 15.74 -36.37 -90.21
CA LEU A 495 16.89 -36.62 -91.08
C LEU A 495 18.00 -37.36 -90.30
N PHE A 496 18.74 -38.23 -90.99
CA PHE A 496 19.89 -38.96 -90.44
C PHE A 496 21.16 -38.59 -91.21
N SER A 497 22.28 -38.43 -90.51
CA SER A 497 23.59 -38.21 -91.14
C SER A 497 24.09 -39.46 -91.89
N ARG A 498 24.93 -39.28 -92.92
CA ARG A 498 25.52 -40.38 -93.70
C ARG A 498 26.69 -41.02 -92.96
N LYS A 499 27.07 -42.25 -93.34
CA LYS A 499 28.28 -42.91 -92.80
C LYS A 499 29.52 -42.07 -93.11
N GLY A 500 30.11 -41.46 -92.08
CA GLY A 500 31.30 -40.60 -92.18
C GLY A 500 31.03 -39.09 -92.19
N GLU A 501 29.78 -38.67 -92.05
CA GLU A 501 29.37 -37.25 -91.93
C GLU A 501 28.72 -37.04 -90.56
N THR A 502 29.08 -35.96 -89.85
CA THR A 502 28.47 -35.63 -88.56
C THR A 502 27.14 -34.89 -88.75
N ALA A 503 26.24 -35.00 -87.77
CA ALA A 503 25.00 -34.21 -87.77
C ALA A 503 25.26 -32.69 -87.89
N ASP A 504 26.37 -32.22 -87.33
CA ASP A 504 26.81 -30.83 -87.35
C ASP A 504 27.01 -30.29 -88.77
N GLU A 505 27.64 -31.07 -89.64
CA GLU A 505 27.85 -30.72 -91.05
C GLU A 505 26.53 -30.64 -91.81
N LEU A 506 25.61 -31.58 -91.54
CA LEU A 506 24.28 -31.59 -92.14
C LEU A 506 23.44 -30.39 -91.70
N ILE A 507 23.48 -30.02 -90.41
CA ILE A 507 22.79 -28.83 -89.87
C ILE A 507 23.32 -27.55 -90.52
N ARG A 508 24.65 -27.38 -90.62
CA ARG A 508 25.25 -26.20 -91.29
C ARG A 508 24.81 -26.08 -92.75
N ARG A 509 24.65 -27.21 -93.44
CA ARG A 509 24.20 -27.25 -94.84
C ARG A 509 22.71 -26.91 -94.98
N LEU A 510 21.85 -27.43 -94.10
CA LEU A 510 20.43 -27.05 -94.06
C LEU A 510 20.26 -25.55 -93.89
N VAL A 511 20.96 -24.97 -92.92
CA VAL A 511 20.94 -23.52 -92.67
C VAL A 511 21.42 -22.71 -93.87
N ARG A 512 22.47 -23.18 -94.56
CA ARG A 512 22.99 -22.49 -95.75
C ARG A 512 22.03 -22.55 -96.94
N ALA A 513 21.25 -23.61 -97.05
CA ALA A 513 20.34 -23.82 -98.15
C ALA A 513 19.08 -22.96 -98.00
N GLU A 514 18.74 -22.53 -96.77
CA GLU A 514 17.59 -21.69 -96.49
C GLU A 514 17.79 -20.24 -97.05
N PRO A 515 16.76 -19.63 -97.67
CA PRO A 515 16.86 -18.28 -98.22
C PRO A 515 17.10 -17.19 -97.16
N SER A 516 17.97 -16.23 -97.50
CA SER A 516 18.27 -15.08 -96.65
C SER A 516 17.01 -14.24 -96.39
N GLY A 517 16.53 -14.22 -95.14
CA GLY A 517 15.34 -13.47 -94.71
C GLY A 517 14.32 -14.30 -93.94
N ARG A 518 14.38 -15.64 -94.01
CA ARG A 518 13.60 -16.53 -93.14
C ARG A 518 14.32 -16.73 -91.80
N PRO A 519 13.66 -16.58 -90.64
CA PRO A 519 14.29 -16.85 -89.36
C PRO A 519 14.50 -18.37 -89.20
N VAL A 520 15.77 -18.79 -89.22
CA VAL A 520 16.18 -20.18 -88.96
C VAL A 520 16.71 -20.28 -87.54
N VAL A 521 16.10 -21.13 -86.73
CA VAL A 521 16.49 -21.36 -85.34
C VAL A 521 17.15 -22.72 -85.26
N VAL A 522 18.37 -22.79 -84.71
CA VAL A 522 19.09 -24.05 -84.55
C VAL A 522 19.32 -24.35 -83.09
N ILE A 523 18.95 -25.56 -82.67
CA ILE A 523 19.12 -26.03 -81.30
C ILE A 523 20.28 -27.02 -81.27
N SER A 524 21.41 -26.58 -80.72
CA SER A 524 22.57 -27.43 -80.39
C SER A 524 23.39 -26.75 -79.29
N SER A 525 23.94 -27.56 -78.38
CA SER A 525 24.83 -27.10 -77.32
C SER A 525 26.31 -27.13 -77.73
N ASP A 526 26.62 -27.57 -78.96
CA ASP A 526 27.99 -27.55 -79.48
C ASP A 526 28.36 -26.14 -79.94
N ARG A 527 29.48 -25.62 -79.42
CA ARG A 527 30.00 -24.30 -79.79
C ARG A 527 30.39 -24.21 -81.25
N GLU A 528 30.92 -25.29 -81.83
CA GLU A 528 31.31 -25.30 -83.24
C GLU A 528 30.07 -25.21 -84.14
N VAL A 529 28.98 -25.90 -83.80
CA VAL A 529 27.72 -25.80 -84.54
C VAL A 529 27.14 -24.40 -84.42
N ALA A 530 27.08 -23.87 -83.19
CA ALA A 530 26.56 -22.54 -82.92
C ALA A 530 27.31 -21.46 -83.73
N ASP A 531 28.63 -21.51 -83.78
CA ASP A 531 29.45 -20.56 -84.53
C ASP A 531 29.31 -20.74 -86.05
N GLY A 532 29.25 -21.99 -86.53
CA GLY A 532 29.07 -22.28 -87.96
C GLY A 532 27.72 -21.81 -88.50
N VAL A 533 26.66 -22.02 -87.73
CA VAL A 533 25.28 -21.64 -88.05
C VAL A 533 25.08 -20.13 -87.94
N ARG A 534 25.67 -19.49 -86.92
CA ARG A 534 25.61 -18.03 -86.75
C ARG A 534 26.22 -17.28 -87.93
N ARG A 535 27.30 -17.81 -88.53
CA ARG A 535 27.91 -17.25 -89.76
C ARG A 535 26.95 -17.24 -90.96
N HIS A 536 25.92 -18.07 -90.94
CA HIS A 536 24.92 -18.19 -92.01
C HIS A 536 23.57 -17.52 -91.67
N GLY A 537 23.53 -16.67 -90.64
CA GLY A 537 22.35 -15.84 -90.32
C GLY A 537 21.26 -16.55 -89.51
N ALA A 538 21.52 -17.75 -89.02
CA ALA A 538 20.62 -18.48 -88.14
C ALA A 538 20.88 -18.19 -86.66
N TYR A 539 19.86 -18.43 -85.84
CA TYR A 539 19.86 -18.17 -84.40
C TYR A 539 20.21 -19.46 -83.63
N PRO A 540 21.45 -19.62 -83.14
CA PRO A 540 21.80 -20.77 -82.32
C PRO A 540 21.24 -20.60 -80.89
N LEU A 541 20.59 -21.64 -80.39
CA LEU A 541 20.08 -21.77 -79.02
C LEU A 541 20.58 -23.08 -78.41
N GLY A 542 20.76 -23.08 -77.08
CA GLY A 542 21.20 -24.26 -76.34
C GLY A 542 20.11 -25.32 -76.25
N ALA A 543 20.51 -26.58 -76.05
CA ALA A 543 19.55 -27.68 -75.87
C ALA A 543 18.65 -27.49 -74.65
N ASP A 544 19.14 -26.78 -73.61
CA ASP A 544 18.38 -26.55 -72.38
C ASP A 544 17.14 -25.68 -72.59
N SER A 545 17.17 -24.71 -73.52
CA SER A 545 15.99 -23.91 -73.86
C SER A 545 14.86 -24.77 -74.41
N LEU A 546 15.21 -25.73 -75.27
CA LEU A 546 14.24 -26.67 -75.83
C LEU A 546 13.72 -27.64 -74.78
N LEU A 547 14.60 -28.20 -73.94
CA LEU A 547 14.19 -29.14 -72.89
C LEU A 547 13.26 -28.47 -71.86
N ARG A 548 13.56 -27.23 -71.45
CA ARG A 548 12.69 -26.46 -70.54
C ARG A 548 11.35 -26.11 -71.18
N ARG A 549 11.31 -25.84 -72.49
CA ARG A 549 10.06 -25.60 -73.22
C ARG A 549 9.24 -26.88 -73.35
N LEU A 550 9.87 -28.00 -73.71
CA LEU A 550 9.23 -29.31 -73.80
C LEU A 550 8.71 -29.84 -72.46
N ALA A 551 9.27 -29.39 -71.33
CA ALA A 551 8.76 -29.72 -70.01
C ALA A 551 7.51 -28.89 -69.60
N ARG A 552 7.23 -27.78 -70.30
CA ARG A 552 6.07 -26.91 -70.07
C ARG A 552 4.87 -27.25 -70.95
N SER A 553 5.11 -27.93 -72.08
CA SER A 553 4.11 -28.42 -73.05
C SER A 553 3.71 -29.85 -72.74
#